data_AF-A0A965LAQ8-F1
#
_entry.id   AF-A0A965LAQ8-F1
#
_cell.length_a   1.000
_cell.length_b   1.000
_cell.length_c   1.000
_cell.angle_alpha   90.00
_cell.angle_beta   90.00
_cell.angle_gamma   90.00
#
_symmetry.space_group_name_H-M   'P 1'
#
loop_
_entity.id
_entity.type
_entity.pdbx_description
1 polymer ?
#
loop_
_entity_poly.entity_id
_entity_poly.type
_entity_poly.pdbx_seq_one_letter_code
_entity_poly.pdbx_strand_id
1 'polypeptide(L)'
;MDTIDKNKLRILFVDILKGYTIAYYKNNKLYFKHNTSIDSGDIDHIKQEFIQKAKRNGLPTEQQKEEYIIKENLWSNEKNEEIKKIKSYISGLKQTKSKLFRNDDIAQINKQINEENIKLFTLIAERKDLLGFTVEDYANKKVNEYYMFNSLFKDKDLKNKFFSEQEFDELENRDLSEILDIYNNMNKNYVDKNLKKIALSSYYLSLFNLSDDNPYYMYGKPIVYLTFYQMEVFGYARYFKNALSEAKHKPPDEYYEDPDKLIDWLESSKNVEEVLSKNENNQKKTEGAIATSIVGAKKEDLAKIGKDENGISLHKEALKKGGTLTMEDLMKMHGI
;
A
#
# COMPACT_ATOMS: atom_id res chain seq x y z
N MET A 1 5.35 10.38 -11.24
CA MET A 1 4.51 10.92 -10.14
C MET A 1 5.42 11.77 -9.30
N ASP A 2 5.18 13.09 -9.27
CA ASP A 2 6.05 14.04 -8.59
C ASP A 2 6.20 13.70 -7.10
N THR A 3 7.44 13.71 -6.62
CA THR A 3 7.75 13.59 -5.20
C THR A 3 7.14 14.79 -4.46
N ILE A 4 6.18 14.50 -3.57
CA ILE A 4 5.62 15.52 -2.68
C ILE A 4 6.74 16.15 -1.83
N ASP A 5 6.79 17.47 -1.78
CA ASP A 5 7.81 18.19 -0.99
C ASP A 5 7.66 17.90 0.52
N LYS A 6 8.78 18.00 1.25
CA LYS A 6 8.86 17.74 2.70
C LYS A 6 7.91 18.62 3.51
N ASN A 7 7.67 19.86 3.10
CA ASN A 7 6.72 20.74 3.79
C ASN A 7 5.27 20.26 3.61
N LYS A 8 4.91 19.80 2.41
CA LYS A 8 3.58 19.26 2.14
C LYS A 8 3.32 17.95 2.90
N LEU A 9 4.33 17.08 3.03
CA LEU A 9 4.24 15.89 3.89
C LEU A 9 4.00 16.24 5.36
N ARG A 10 4.67 17.29 5.87
CA ARG A 10 4.44 17.76 7.24
C ARG A 10 3.03 18.30 7.44
N ILE A 11 2.48 19.05 6.47
CA ILE A 11 1.09 19.52 6.50
C ILE A 11 0.13 18.32 6.52
N LEU A 12 0.35 17.34 5.63
CA LEU A 12 -0.44 16.11 5.57
C LEU A 12 -0.44 15.37 6.92
N PHE A 13 0.73 15.23 7.55
CA PHE A 13 0.84 14.66 8.88
C PHE A 13 0.03 15.42 9.93
N VAL A 14 0.10 16.75 9.94
CA VAL A 14 -0.66 17.58 10.90
C VAL A 14 -2.17 17.41 10.70
N ASP A 15 -2.64 17.29 9.47
CA ASP A 15 -4.04 17.03 9.18
C ASP A 15 -4.46 15.63 9.66
N ILE A 16 -3.61 14.61 9.48
CA ILE A 16 -3.83 13.26 10.03
C ILE A 16 -3.93 13.28 11.55
N LEU A 17 -3.06 14.03 12.25
CA LEU A 17 -3.16 14.18 13.71
C LEU A 17 -4.50 14.78 14.14
N LYS A 18 -4.95 15.81 13.43
CA LYS A 18 -6.22 16.49 13.70
C LYS A 18 -7.44 15.64 13.36
N GLY A 19 -7.29 14.71 12.41
CA GLY A 19 -8.39 13.90 11.87
C GLY A 19 -9.29 14.68 10.89
N TYR A 20 -8.78 15.79 10.33
CA TYR A 20 -9.47 16.55 9.29
C TYR A 20 -8.48 17.31 8.42
N THR A 21 -8.89 17.61 7.18
CA THR A 21 -8.19 18.51 6.24
C THR A 21 -8.90 19.85 6.17
N ILE A 22 -8.15 20.95 6.05
CA ILE A 22 -8.74 22.28 5.81
C ILE A 22 -8.83 22.53 4.30
N ALA A 23 -9.97 23.01 3.83
CA ALA A 23 -10.13 23.52 2.48
C ALA A 23 -10.99 24.79 2.45
N TYR A 24 -11.22 25.31 1.25
CA TYR A 24 -12.02 26.51 1.03
C TYR A 24 -13.04 26.25 -0.08
N TYR A 25 -14.28 26.63 0.17
CA TYR A 25 -15.37 26.61 -0.79
C TYR A 25 -16.02 27.99 -0.85
N LYS A 26 -16.06 28.62 -2.03
CA LYS A 26 -16.55 30.00 -2.20
C LYS A 26 -15.94 30.98 -1.20
N ASN A 27 -14.63 30.90 -0.97
CA ASN A 27 -13.86 31.65 0.04
C ASN A 27 -14.20 31.39 1.51
N ASN A 28 -15.13 30.48 1.80
CA ASN A 28 -15.43 30.04 3.15
C ASN A 28 -14.54 28.86 3.52
N LYS A 29 -13.92 28.96 4.70
CA LYS A 29 -13.11 27.89 5.25
C LYS A 29 -14.00 26.73 5.69
N LEU A 30 -13.61 25.51 5.32
CA LEU A 30 -14.28 24.28 5.71
C LEU A 30 -13.29 23.25 6.26
N TYR A 31 -13.83 22.30 7.01
CA TYR A 31 -13.09 21.21 7.63
C TYR A 31 -13.63 19.88 7.11
N PHE A 32 -12.80 19.13 6.40
CA PHE A 32 -13.14 17.83 5.87
C PHE A 32 -12.70 16.74 6.85
N LYS A 33 -13.64 16.10 7.54
CA LYS A 33 -13.39 15.02 8.48
C LYS A 33 -12.78 13.81 7.76
N HIS A 34 -11.73 13.22 8.34
CA HIS A 34 -11.23 11.93 7.89
C HIS A 34 -12.05 10.79 8.49
N ASN A 35 -12.31 9.77 7.69
CA ASN A 35 -13.17 8.66 8.06
C ASN A 35 -12.63 7.79 9.19
N THR A 36 -13.54 7.33 10.04
CA THR A 36 -13.34 6.28 11.04
C THR A 36 -14.06 4.99 10.63
N SER A 37 -13.84 3.91 11.39
CA SER A 37 -14.59 2.66 11.21
C SER A 37 -16.10 2.84 11.44
N ILE A 38 -16.50 3.75 12.33
CA ILE A 38 -17.91 4.05 12.61
C ILE A 38 -18.54 4.72 11.39
N ASP A 39 -17.87 5.74 10.83
CA ASP A 39 -18.35 6.44 9.63
C ASP A 39 -18.54 5.46 8.46
N SER A 40 -17.62 4.50 8.30
CA SER A 40 -17.74 3.47 7.26
C SER A 40 -18.96 2.56 7.46
N GLY A 41 -19.28 2.19 8.71
CA GLY A 41 -20.47 1.39 9.01
C GLY A 41 -21.76 2.13 8.68
N ASP A 42 -21.83 3.42 9.04
CA ASP A 42 -22.98 4.28 8.72
C ASP A 42 -23.16 4.44 7.20
N ILE A 43 -22.05 4.61 6.48
CA ILE A 43 -22.02 4.66 5.01
C ILE A 43 -22.58 3.38 4.39
N ASP A 44 -22.22 2.21 4.93
CA ASP A 44 -22.72 0.93 4.42
C ASP A 44 -24.23 0.75 4.63
N HIS A 45 -24.77 1.24 5.75
CA HIS A 45 -26.22 1.27 5.98
C HIS A 45 -26.95 2.13 4.93
N ILE A 46 -26.48 3.36 4.72
CA ILE A 46 -27.03 4.29 3.72
C ILE A 46 -26.90 3.72 2.30
N LYS A 47 -25.81 3.01 2.00
CA LYS A 47 -25.63 2.31 0.73
C LYS A 47 -26.75 1.32 0.46
N GLN A 48 -27.15 0.54 1.47
CA GLN A 48 -28.25 -0.41 1.31
C GLN A 48 -29.58 0.30 0.99
N GLU A 49 -29.84 1.45 1.60
CA GLU A 49 -31.04 2.24 1.30
C GLU A 49 -31.06 2.70 -0.17
N PHE A 50 -29.94 3.21 -0.68
CA PHE A 50 -29.82 3.60 -2.09
C PHE A 50 -29.95 2.42 -3.05
N ILE A 51 -29.42 1.24 -2.70
CA ILE A 51 -29.61 0.00 -3.46
C ILE A 51 -31.09 -0.34 -3.56
N GLN A 52 -31.82 -0.32 -2.43
CA GLN A 52 -33.25 -0.63 -2.43
C GLN A 52 -34.06 0.38 -3.23
N LYS A 53 -33.73 1.68 -3.13
CA LYS A 53 -34.35 2.74 -3.92
C LYS A 53 -34.14 2.55 -5.43
N ALA A 54 -32.90 2.26 -5.85
CA ALA A 54 -32.58 2.03 -7.26
C ALA A 54 -33.31 0.79 -7.82
N LYS A 55 -33.36 -0.30 -7.05
CA LYS A 55 -34.12 -1.52 -7.40
C LYS A 55 -35.61 -1.23 -7.58
N ARG A 56 -36.22 -0.49 -6.65
CA ARG A 56 -37.65 -0.07 -6.75
C ARG A 56 -37.92 0.79 -7.98
N ASN A 57 -36.93 1.58 -8.40
CA ASN A 57 -37.01 2.40 -9.61
C ASN A 57 -36.70 1.60 -10.90
N GLY A 58 -36.51 0.28 -10.82
CA GLY A 58 -36.35 -0.60 -11.98
C GLY A 58 -34.94 -0.61 -12.58
N LEU A 59 -33.94 -0.06 -11.89
CA LEU A 59 -32.56 -0.14 -12.36
C LEU A 59 -32.06 -1.59 -12.21
N PRO A 60 -31.39 -2.16 -13.22
CA PRO A 60 -30.86 -3.52 -13.13
C PRO A 60 -29.59 -3.56 -12.29
N THR A 61 -29.37 -4.69 -11.62
CA THR A 61 -28.12 -5.01 -10.92
C THR A 61 -27.01 -5.35 -11.91
N GLU A 62 -25.75 -5.23 -11.48
CA GLU A 62 -24.59 -5.72 -12.22
C GLU A 62 -24.78 -7.17 -12.68
N GLN A 63 -25.28 -8.04 -11.79
CA GLN A 63 -25.53 -9.44 -12.12
C GLN A 63 -26.54 -9.60 -13.26
N GLN A 64 -27.67 -8.90 -13.20
CA GLN A 64 -28.70 -8.98 -14.24
C GLN A 64 -28.19 -8.45 -15.59
N LYS A 65 -27.41 -7.37 -15.57
CA LYS A 65 -26.79 -6.84 -16.78
C LYS A 65 -25.71 -7.77 -17.34
N GLU A 66 -24.95 -8.41 -16.46
CA GLU A 66 -23.95 -9.40 -16.84
C GLU A 66 -24.58 -10.60 -17.56
N GLU A 67 -25.66 -11.14 -17.00
CA GLU A 67 -26.46 -12.20 -17.64
C GLU A 67 -26.95 -11.77 -19.03
N TYR A 68 -27.39 -10.51 -19.18
CA TYR A 68 -27.82 -9.95 -20.46
C TYR A 68 -26.67 -9.83 -21.48
N ILE A 69 -25.55 -9.21 -21.13
CA ILE A 69 -24.43 -9.01 -22.08
C ILE A 69 -23.77 -10.34 -22.50
N ILE A 70 -23.80 -11.36 -21.62
CA ILE A 70 -23.37 -12.72 -21.98
C ILE A 70 -24.36 -13.35 -22.97
N LYS A 71 -25.66 -13.22 -22.72
CA LYS A 71 -26.69 -13.73 -23.63
C LYS A 71 -26.61 -13.10 -25.02
N GLU A 72 -26.33 -11.80 -25.09
CA GLU A 72 -26.16 -11.06 -26.35
C GLU A 72 -24.78 -11.26 -27.00
N ASN A 73 -23.92 -12.13 -26.44
CA ASN A 73 -22.55 -12.41 -26.91
C ASN A 73 -21.64 -11.16 -26.97
N LEU A 74 -21.93 -10.13 -26.18
CA LEU A 74 -21.09 -8.93 -26.02
C LEU A 74 -19.98 -9.15 -24.98
N TRP A 75 -20.19 -10.12 -24.10
CA TRP A 75 -19.23 -10.57 -23.09
C TRP A 75 -19.22 -12.10 -23.00
N SER A 76 -18.24 -12.68 -22.32
CA SER A 76 -18.15 -14.13 -22.15
C SER A 76 -17.78 -14.53 -20.72
N ASN A 77 -18.26 -15.70 -20.32
CA ASN A 77 -17.83 -16.33 -19.07
C ASN A 77 -16.32 -16.62 -19.07
N GLU A 78 -15.71 -16.82 -20.23
CA GLU A 78 -14.27 -17.01 -20.36
C GLU A 78 -13.49 -15.76 -19.92
N LYS A 79 -13.93 -14.55 -20.33
CA LYS A 79 -13.33 -13.28 -19.87
C LYS A 79 -13.50 -13.09 -18.36
N ASN A 80 -14.62 -13.50 -17.78
CA ASN A 80 -14.81 -13.48 -16.32
C ASN A 80 -13.83 -14.41 -15.61
N GLU A 81 -13.63 -15.62 -16.12
CA GLU A 81 -12.63 -16.55 -15.61
C GLU A 81 -11.20 -16.04 -15.81
N GLU A 82 -10.92 -15.34 -16.92
CA GLU A 82 -9.64 -14.68 -17.14
C GLU A 82 -9.35 -13.61 -16.08
N ILE A 83 -10.33 -12.75 -15.75
CA ILE A 83 -10.22 -11.77 -14.66
C ILE A 83 -9.88 -12.46 -13.33
N LYS A 84 -10.55 -13.58 -13.00
CA LYS A 84 -10.27 -14.35 -11.78
C LYS A 84 -8.87 -14.97 -11.80
N LYS A 85 -8.44 -15.49 -12.94
CA LYS A 85 -7.10 -16.08 -13.14
C LYS A 85 -6.00 -15.02 -12.98
N ILE A 86 -6.14 -13.87 -13.61
CA ILE A 86 -5.17 -12.76 -13.50
C ILE A 86 -5.07 -12.28 -12.04
N LYS A 87 -6.20 -12.09 -11.35
CA LYS A 87 -6.19 -11.73 -9.91
C LYS A 87 -5.47 -12.75 -9.05
N SER A 88 -5.74 -14.03 -9.27
CA SER A 88 -5.10 -15.13 -8.55
C SER A 88 -3.60 -15.21 -8.87
N TYR A 89 -3.22 -14.98 -10.13
CA TYR A 89 -1.84 -14.95 -10.57
C TYR A 89 -1.06 -13.78 -9.95
N ILE A 90 -1.61 -12.57 -9.94
CA ILE A 90 -1.03 -11.41 -9.25
C ILE A 90 -0.84 -11.71 -7.75
N SER A 91 -1.83 -12.34 -7.11
CA SER A 91 -1.71 -12.75 -5.70
C SER A 91 -0.56 -13.75 -5.50
N GLY A 92 -0.45 -14.76 -6.38
CA GLY A 92 0.65 -15.72 -6.38
C GLY A 92 2.02 -15.06 -6.60
N LEU A 93 2.12 -14.12 -7.54
CA LEU A 93 3.34 -13.34 -7.79
C LEU A 93 3.77 -12.54 -6.55
N LYS A 94 2.82 -11.92 -5.84
CA LYS A 94 3.10 -11.22 -4.57
C LYS A 94 3.63 -12.17 -3.49
N GLN A 95 3.06 -13.36 -3.36
CA GLN A 95 3.56 -14.40 -2.44
C GLN A 95 4.92 -14.95 -2.82
N THR A 96 5.20 -15.09 -4.13
CA THR A 96 6.53 -15.47 -4.61
C THR A 96 7.53 -14.37 -4.29
N LYS A 97 7.19 -13.11 -4.56
CA LYS A 97 8.03 -11.95 -4.28
C LYS A 97 8.45 -11.90 -2.82
N SER A 98 7.53 -12.11 -1.89
CA SER A 98 7.79 -12.05 -0.45
C SER A 98 8.76 -13.14 0.04
N LYS A 99 9.08 -14.16 -0.78
CA LYS A 99 10.04 -15.23 -0.47
C LYS A 99 11.40 -15.03 -1.15
N LEU A 100 11.51 -14.06 -2.05
CA LEU A 100 12.75 -13.79 -2.76
C LEU A 100 13.71 -12.98 -1.88
N PHE A 101 15.00 -13.13 -2.16
CA PHE A 101 16.05 -12.37 -1.48
C PHE A 101 16.91 -11.53 -2.43
N ARG A 102 16.99 -11.91 -3.70
CA ARG A 102 17.81 -11.23 -4.72
C ARG A 102 17.05 -10.06 -5.34
N ASN A 103 17.68 -8.89 -5.36
CA ASN A 103 17.10 -7.65 -5.89
C ASN A 103 16.62 -7.79 -7.35
N ASP A 104 17.41 -8.45 -8.21
CA ASP A 104 17.05 -8.63 -9.62
C ASP A 104 15.77 -9.46 -9.80
N ASP A 105 15.59 -10.52 -9.00
CA ASP A 105 14.40 -11.35 -9.07
C ASP A 105 13.17 -10.58 -8.58
N ILE A 106 13.32 -9.82 -7.50
CA ILE A 106 12.26 -8.96 -6.97
C ILE A 106 11.85 -7.92 -8.02
N ALA A 107 12.83 -7.28 -8.68
CA ALA A 107 12.57 -6.30 -9.73
C ALA A 107 11.84 -6.93 -10.93
N GLN A 108 12.21 -8.14 -11.33
CA GLN A 108 11.54 -8.88 -12.40
C GLN A 108 10.10 -9.23 -12.04
N ILE A 109 9.85 -9.74 -10.83
CA ILE A 109 8.48 -10.05 -10.37
C ILE A 109 7.63 -8.78 -10.26
N ASN A 110 8.19 -7.67 -9.76
CA ASN A 110 7.47 -6.38 -9.71
C ASN A 110 7.07 -5.92 -11.12
N LYS A 111 7.94 -6.08 -12.12
CA LYS A 111 7.60 -5.78 -13.52
C LYS A 111 6.44 -6.65 -14.01
N GLN A 112 6.46 -7.95 -13.74
CA GLN A 112 5.36 -8.86 -14.10
C GLN A 112 4.05 -8.49 -13.40
N ILE A 113 4.09 -8.17 -12.11
CA ILE A 113 2.90 -7.70 -11.37
C ILE A 113 2.31 -6.46 -12.03
N ASN A 114 3.14 -5.50 -12.44
CA ASN A 114 2.69 -4.29 -13.10
C ASN A 114 2.05 -4.57 -14.47
N GLU A 115 2.67 -5.44 -15.28
CA GLU A 115 2.13 -5.85 -16.58
C GLU A 115 0.75 -6.55 -16.43
N GLU A 116 0.61 -7.45 -15.46
CA GLU A 116 -0.66 -8.14 -15.19
C GLU A 116 -1.73 -7.21 -14.61
N ASN A 117 -1.37 -6.25 -13.77
CA ASN A 117 -2.29 -5.22 -13.28
C ASN A 117 -2.84 -4.36 -14.44
N ILE A 118 -2.00 -4.04 -15.43
CA ILE A 118 -2.44 -3.30 -16.62
C ILE A 118 -3.46 -4.13 -17.42
N LYS A 119 -3.19 -5.41 -17.66
CA LYS A 119 -4.14 -6.32 -18.34
C LYS A 119 -5.47 -6.41 -17.60
N LEU A 120 -5.40 -6.60 -16.27
CA LEU A 120 -6.58 -6.67 -15.41
C LEU A 120 -7.40 -5.38 -15.48
N PHE A 121 -6.74 -4.22 -15.44
CA PHE A 121 -7.39 -2.93 -15.53
C PHE A 121 -8.15 -2.77 -16.85
N THR A 122 -7.52 -3.12 -17.98
CA THR A 122 -8.15 -3.07 -19.30
C THR A 122 -9.40 -3.94 -19.38
N LEU A 123 -9.33 -5.20 -18.90
CA LEU A 123 -10.49 -6.11 -18.91
C LEU A 123 -11.62 -5.63 -17.99
N ILE A 124 -11.30 -5.09 -16.81
CA ILE A 124 -12.30 -4.55 -15.88
C ILE A 124 -12.96 -3.30 -16.48
N ALA A 125 -12.20 -2.44 -17.16
CA ALA A 125 -12.74 -1.27 -17.84
C ALA A 125 -13.69 -1.67 -18.97
N GLU A 126 -13.28 -2.62 -19.83
CA GLU A 126 -14.14 -3.16 -20.89
C GLU A 126 -15.44 -3.74 -20.32
N ARG A 127 -15.35 -4.57 -19.25
CA ARG A 127 -16.53 -5.12 -18.57
C ARG A 127 -17.45 -4.00 -18.05
N LYS A 128 -16.87 -2.97 -17.43
CA LYS A 128 -17.64 -1.86 -16.86
C LYS A 128 -18.38 -1.06 -17.94
N ASP A 129 -17.73 -0.80 -19.07
CA ASP A 129 -18.33 -0.06 -20.18
C ASP A 129 -19.53 -0.82 -20.78
N LEU A 130 -19.44 -2.16 -20.89
CA LEU A 130 -20.54 -3.01 -21.37
C LEU A 130 -21.68 -3.11 -20.37
N LEU A 131 -21.39 -3.18 -19.07
CA LEU A 131 -22.43 -3.16 -18.05
C LEU A 131 -23.16 -1.81 -18.06
N GLY A 132 -22.47 -0.69 -18.24
CA GLY A 132 -23.10 0.63 -18.15
C GLY A 132 -23.72 0.88 -16.77
N PHE A 133 -24.73 1.74 -16.66
CA PHE A 133 -25.23 2.20 -15.35
C PHE A 133 -26.11 1.17 -14.62
N THR A 134 -25.73 0.76 -13.42
CA THR A 134 -26.38 -0.27 -12.58
C THR A 134 -26.86 0.24 -11.23
N VAL A 135 -27.60 -0.59 -10.49
CA VAL A 135 -27.94 -0.35 -9.07
C VAL A 135 -26.71 -0.05 -8.23
N GLU A 136 -25.65 -0.81 -8.44
CA GLU A 136 -24.37 -0.67 -7.75
C GLU A 136 -23.71 0.68 -8.09
N ASP A 137 -23.70 1.07 -9.37
CA ASP A 137 -23.20 2.39 -9.77
C ASP A 137 -24.00 3.54 -9.17
N TYR A 138 -25.33 3.45 -9.19
CA TYR A 138 -26.20 4.46 -8.58
C TYR A 138 -25.92 4.59 -7.08
N ALA A 139 -25.92 3.45 -6.37
CA ALA A 139 -25.68 3.44 -4.93
C ALA A 139 -24.28 3.96 -4.59
N ASN A 140 -23.25 3.53 -5.31
CA ASN A 140 -21.88 4.02 -5.12
C ASN A 140 -21.79 5.54 -5.36
N LYS A 141 -22.43 6.05 -6.43
CA LYS A 141 -22.46 7.49 -6.71
C LYS A 141 -23.15 8.26 -5.59
N LYS A 142 -24.33 7.82 -5.15
CA LYS A 142 -25.11 8.50 -4.10
C LYS A 142 -24.47 8.42 -2.73
N VAL A 143 -23.83 7.31 -2.41
CA VAL A 143 -23.03 7.16 -1.18
C VAL A 143 -21.83 8.08 -1.21
N ASN A 144 -21.11 8.15 -2.32
CA ASN A 144 -19.94 9.04 -2.44
C ASN A 144 -20.37 10.51 -2.26
N GLU A 145 -21.46 10.92 -2.90
CA GLU A 145 -22.09 12.22 -2.67
C GLU A 145 -22.39 12.42 -1.19
N TYR A 146 -23.25 11.58 -0.60
CA TYR A 146 -23.64 11.65 0.81
C TYR A 146 -22.42 11.75 1.75
N TYR A 147 -21.40 10.94 1.50
CA TYR A 147 -20.16 10.92 2.28
C TYR A 147 -19.40 12.24 2.17
N MET A 148 -19.20 12.76 0.96
CA MET A 148 -18.49 14.03 0.76
C MET A 148 -19.15 15.14 1.58
N PHE A 149 -20.47 15.29 1.48
CA PHE A 149 -21.19 16.36 2.18
C PHE A 149 -21.22 16.17 3.69
N ASN A 150 -21.44 14.93 4.14
CA ASN A 150 -21.44 14.64 5.57
C ASN A 150 -20.08 14.78 6.23
N SER A 151 -19.01 14.80 5.46
CA SER A 151 -17.67 15.00 5.97
C SER A 151 -17.26 16.47 6.04
N LEU A 152 -18.09 17.40 5.55
CA LEU A 152 -17.80 18.84 5.57
C LEU A 152 -18.38 19.50 6.83
N PHE A 153 -17.54 20.23 7.55
CA PHE A 153 -17.89 20.94 8.76
C PHE A 153 -17.47 22.42 8.71
N LYS A 154 -18.24 23.28 9.42
CA LYS A 154 -17.94 24.71 9.59
C LYS A 154 -16.86 24.95 10.64
N ASP A 155 -16.68 24.01 11.56
CA ASP A 155 -15.78 24.14 12.71
C ASP A 155 -14.76 23.00 12.80
N LYS A 156 -13.65 23.32 13.47
CA LYS A 156 -12.53 22.40 13.72
C LYS A 156 -12.87 21.26 14.68
N ASP A 157 -13.93 21.41 15.48
CA ASP A 157 -14.35 20.38 16.45
C ASP A 157 -15.30 19.36 15.79
N LEU A 158 -15.60 19.54 14.50
CA LEU A 158 -16.43 18.68 13.66
C LEU A 158 -17.84 18.50 14.22
N LYS A 159 -18.42 19.58 14.78
CA LYS A 159 -19.76 19.56 15.39
C LYS A 159 -20.85 20.02 14.44
N ASN A 160 -20.61 21.08 13.68
CA ASN A 160 -21.60 21.72 12.82
C ASN A 160 -21.31 21.42 11.35
N LYS A 161 -22.25 20.79 10.67
CA LYS A 161 -22.16 20.49 9.23
C LYS A 161 -22.01 21.77 8.41
N PHE A 162 -21.24 21.70 7.33
CA PHE A 162 -21.01 22.83 6.44
C PHE A 162 -22.28 23.22 5.67
N PHE A 163 -23.03 22.23 5.21
CA PHE A 163 -24.36 22.40 4.65
C PHE A 163 -25.38 21.77 5.59
N SER A 164 -26.51 22.45 5.79
CA SER A 164 -27.73 21.82 6.27
C SER A 164 -28.31 20.89 5.19
N GLU A 165 -29.23 20.01 5.58
CA GLU A 165 -29.90 19.10 4.64
C GLU A 165 -30.66 19.87 3.55
N GLN A 166 -31.30 20.99 3.91
CA GLN A 166 -31.99 21.86 2.96
C GLN A 166 -31.01 22.57 2.00
N GLU A 167 -29.94 23.17 2.53
CA GLU A 167 -28.90 23.79 1.68
C GLU A 167 -28.26 22.78 0.74
N PHE A 168 -28.17 21.52 1.17
CA PHE A 168 -27.62 20.44 0.36
C PHE A 168 -28.55 20.07 -0.81
N ASP A 169 -29.85 19.91 -0.55
CA ASP A 169 -30.85 19.60 -1.57
C ASP A 169 -30.99 20.72 -2.62
N GLU A 170 -30.65 21.96 -2.26
CA GLU A 170 -30.66 23.13 -3.13
C GLU A 170 -29.36 23.34 -3.94
N LEU A 171 -28.31 22.53 -3.72
CA LEU A 171 -27.04 22.70 -4.45
C LEU A 171 -27.20 22.44 -5.94
N GLU A 172 -26.72 23.38 -6.75
CA GLU A 172 -26.67 23.21 -8.20
C GLU A 172 -25.57 22.21 -8.61
N ASN A 173 -25.70 21.64 -9.82
CA ASN A 173 -24.67 20.74 -10.37
C ASN A 173 -23.25 21.34 -10.38
N ARG A 174 -23.15 22.66 -10.56
CA ARG A 174 -21.88 23.40 -10.50
C ARG A 174 -21.26 23.32 -9.10
N ASP A 175 -22.07 23.51 -8.06
CA ASP A 175 -21.63 23.45 -6.67
C ASP A 175 -21.17 22.05 -6.29
N LEU A 176 -21.92 21.03 -6.71
CA LEU A 176 -21.54 19.62 -6.53
C LEU A 176 -20.19 19.32 -7.19
N SER A 177 -19.96 19.84 -8.40
CA SER A 177 -18.70 19.66 -9.12
C SER A 177 -17.52 20.34 -8.39
N GLU A 178 -17.70 21.58 -7.94
CA GLU A 178 -16.65 22.31 -7.21
C GLU A 178 -16.27 21.59 -5.90
N ILE A 179 -17.26 21.03 -5.19
CA ILE A 179 -17.04 20.28 -3.96
C ILE A 179 -16.33 18.95 -4.24
N LEU A 180 -16.69 18.27 -5.33
CA LEU A 180 -16.01 17.05 -5.78
C LEU A 180 -14.54 17.32 -6.14
N ASP A 181 -14.25 18.45 -6.78
CA ASP A 181 -12.87 18.86 -7.10
C ASP A 181 -12.07 19.15 -5.84
N ILE A 182 -12.66 19.84 -4.86
CA ILE A 182 -12.06 20.06 -3.54
C ILE A 182 -11.75 18.71 -2.87
N TYR A 183 -12.72 17.79 -2.85
CA TYR A 183 -12.55 16.45 -2.29
C TYR A 183 -11.41 15.67 -2.96
N ASN A 184 -11.40 15.61 -4.29
CA ASN A 184 -10.37 14.91 -5.05
C ASN A 184 -8.99 15.51 -4.82
N ASN A 185 -8.89 16.84 -4.77
CA ASN A 185 -7.63 17.53 -4.52
C ASN A 185 -7.12 17.29 -3.09
N MET A 186 -8.00 17.26 -2.09
CA MET A 186 -7.63 16.90 -0.72
C MET A 186 -7.07 15.48 -0.66
N ASN A 187 -7.76 14.50 -1.26
CA ASN A 187 -7.37 13.09 -1.19
C ASN A 187 -6.16 12.72 -2.05
N LYS A 188 -5.82 13.52 -3.06
CA LYS A 188 -4.71 13.26 -3.98
C LYS A 188 -3.39 12.92 -3.28
N ASN A 189 -3.14 13.52 -2.10
CA ASN A 189 -1.91 13.32 -1.35
C ASN A 189 -2.01 12.24 -0.25
N TYR A 190 -3.22 11.79 0.09
CA TYR A 190 -3.47 10.71 1.06
C TYR A 190 -3.34 9.33 0.39
N VAL A 191 -2.20 9.11 -0.26
CA VAL A 191 -1.86 7.83 -0.89
C VAL A 191 -0.93 7.05 0.01
N ASP A 192 -1.03 5.72 -0.07
CA ASP A 192 -0.24 4.75 0.69
C ASP A 192 1.26 5.11 0.81
N LYS A 193 1.89 5.45 -0.33
CA LYS A 193 3.30 5.85 -0.38
C LYS A 193 3.61 7.05 0.53
N ASN A 194 2.73 8.04 0.58
CA ASN A 194 2.93 9.23 1.41
C ASN A 194 2.68 8.93 2.90
N LEU A 195 1.74 8.05 3.22
CA LEU A 195 1.49 7.61 4.60
C LEU A 195 2.69 6.86 5.16
N LYS A 196 3.29 5.96 4.37
CA LYS A 196 4.55 5.29 4.73
C LYS A 196 5.71 6.29 4.92
N LYS A 197 5.83 7.30 4.05
CA LYS A 197 6.83 8.37 4.22
C LYS A 197 6.64 9.17 5.50
N ILE A 198 5.40 9.47 5.89
CA ILE A 198 5.11 10.12 7.18
C ILE A 198 5.54 9.20 8.32
N ALA A 199 5.20 7.90 8.28
CA ALA A 199 5.55 6.95 9.32
C ALA A 199 7.07 6.82 9.55
N LEU A 200 7.88 6.98 8.50
CA LEU A 200 9.35 6.96 8.56
C LEU A 200 9.99 8.30 8.90
N SER A 201 9.20 9.38 8.94
CA SER A 201 9.75 10.72 9.16
C SER A 201 10.20 10.93 10.61
N SER A 202 11.25 11.72 10.80
CA SER A 202 11.80 12.00 12.13
C SER A 202 10.78 12.64 13.09
N TYR A 203 9.91 13.51 12.58
CA TYR A 203 8.89 14.17 13.39
C TYR A 203 7.78 13.22 13.85
N TYR A 204 7.40 12.24 13.02
CA TYR A 204 6.43 11.21 13.42
C TYR A 204 7.07 10.22 14.39
N LEU A 205 8.25 9.70 14.05
CA LEU A 205 8.97 8.72 14.87
C LEU A 205 9.28 9.24 16.27
N SER A 206 9.61 10.53 16.41
CA SER A 206 9.81 11.14 17.72
C SER A 206 8.58 11.03 18.62
N LEU A 207 7.38 11.20 18.07
CA LEU A 207 6.12 11.09 18.83
C LEU A 207 5.75 9.63 19.07
N PHE A 208 5.88 8.80 18.03
CA PHE A 208 5.60 7.37 18.10
C PHE A 208 6.45 6.67 19.17
N ASN A 209 7.74 6.97 19.25
CA ASN A 209 8.64 6.38 20.25
C ASN A 209 8.30 6.79 21.69
N LEU A 210 7.66 7.94 21.89
CA LEU A 210 7.18 8.39 23.21
C LEU A 210 5.81 7.79 23.56
N SER A 211 5.16 7.11 22.62
CA SER A 211 3.82 6.54 22.80
C SER A 211 3.81 5.07 23.26
N ASP A 212 4.97 4.47 23.53
CA ASP A 212 5.10 3.07 23.95
C ASP A 212 4.34 2.06 23.06
N ASP A 213 4.39 2.26 21.74
CA ASP A 213 3.63 1.49 20.75
C ASP A 213 2.11 1.42 21.03
N ASN A 214 1.58 2.40 21.77
CA ASN A 214 0.18 2.48 22.13
C ASN A 214 -0.52 3.61 21.37
N PRO A 215 -1.48 3.29 20.48
CA PRO A 215 -2.18 4.31 19.70
C PRO A 215 -3.00 5.26 20.58
N TYR A 216 -3.43 4.82 21.77
CA TYR A 216 -4.12 5.68 22.73
C TYR A 216 -3.20 6.79 23.25
N TYR A 217 -1.93 6.51 23.54
CA TYR A 217 -0.98 7.52 24.00
C TYR A 217 -0.57 8.48 22.88
N MET A 218 -0.51 8.00 21.63
CA MET A 218 -0.20 8.82 20.47
C MET A 218 -1.32 9.83 20.14
N TYR A 219 -2.58 9.38 20.16
CA TYR A 219 -3.71 10.16 19.64
C TYR A 219 -4.70 10.64 20.73
N GLY A 220 -4.54 10.19 21.97
CA GLY A 220 -5.40 10.58 23.10
C GLY A 220 -6.83 10.05 23.06
N LYS A 221 -7.13 9.08 22.18
CA LYS A 221 -8.47 8.49 22.03
C LYS A 221 -8.42 6.99 21.73
N PRO A 222 -9.47 6.22 22.09
CA PRO A 222 -9.57 4.80 21.77
C PRO A 222 -9.44 4.51 20.27
N ILE A 223 -8.86 3.34 19.94
CA ILE A 223 -8.57 2.92 18.56
C ILE A 223 -9.80 2.98 17.65
N VAL A 224 -10.99 2.66 18.18
CA VAL A 224 -12.27 2.67 17.44
C VAL A 224 -12.69 4.06 16.96
N TYR A 225 -12.12 5.13 17.51
CA TYR A 225 -12.37 6.52 17.11
C TYR A 225 -11.22 7.13 16.30
N LEU A 226 -10.17 6.36 16.02
CA LEU A 226 -9.12 6.79 15.11
C LEU A 226 -9.63 6.81 13.68
N THR A 227 -9.11 7.75 12.90
CA THR A 227 -9.36 7.81 11.47
C THR A 227 -8.53 6.73 10.77
N PHE A 228 -8.94 6.30 9.57
CA PHE A 228 -8.20 5.32 8.80
C PHE A 228 -6.74 5.75 8.59
N TYR A 229 -6.49 7.02 8.27
CA TYR A 229 -5.13 7.52 8.11
C TYR A 229 -4.32 7.50 9.41
N GLN A 230 -4.95 7.77 10.56
CA GLN A 230 -4.27 7.64 11.87
C GLN A 230 -3.85 6.20 12.12
N MET A 231 -4.75 5.24 11.87
CA MET A 231 -4.47 3.82 12.02
C MET A 231 -3.39 3.32 11.04
N GLU A 232 -3.44 3.75 9.78
CA GLU A 232 -2.49 3.35 8.74
C GLU A 232 -1.08 3.85 9.04
N VAL A 233 -0.91 5.14 9.35
CA VAL A 233 0.42 5.69 9.66
C VAL A 233 1.00 5.05 10.92
N PHE A 234 0.18 4.83 11.94
CA PHE A 234 0.60 4.13 13.16
C PHE A 234 0.99 2.68 12.90
N GLY A 235 0.19 1.97 12.09
CA GLY A 235 0.47 0.61 11.66
C GLY A 235 1.79 0.51 10.90
N TYR A 236 2.06 1.44 9.98
CA TYR A 236 3.32 1.51 9.27
C TYR A 236 4.51 1.79 10.18
N ALA A 237 4.39 2.72 11.12
CA ALA A 237 5.49 3.00 12.05
C ALA A 237 5.81 1.79 12.92
N ARG A 238 4.78 1.09 13.41
CA ARG A 238 4.96 -0.17 14.16
C ARG A 238 5.61 -1.26 13.30
N TYR A 239 5.17 -1.42 12.06
CA TYR A 239 5.78 -2.34 11.11
C TYR A 239 7.26 -2.03 10.90
N PHE A 240 7.60 -0.77 10.58
CA PHE A 240 8.98 -0.37 10.33
C PHE A 240 9.85 -0.51 11.58
N LYS A 241 9.36 -0.12 12.76
CA LYS A 241 10.07 -0.32 14.03
C LYS A 241 10.41 -1.78 14.26
N ASN A 242 9.43 -2.68 14.11
CA ASN A 242 9.63 -4.12 14.30
C ASN A 242 10.62 -4.68 13.27
N ALA A 243 10.39 -4.40 11.98
CA ALA A 243 11.22 -4.91 10.91
C ALA A 243 12.68 -4.41 11.00
N LEU A 244 12.90 -3.14 11.35
CA LEU A 244 14.24 -2.57 11.54
C LEU A 244 14.92 -3.09 12.81
N SER A 245 14.16 -3.40 13.86
CA SER A 245 14.72 -3.99 15.09
C SER A 245 15.10 -5.46 14.91
N GLU A 246 14.38 -6.19 14.05
CA GLU A 246 14.71 -7.58 13.66
C GLU A 246 15.88 -7.64 12.68
N ALA A 247 16.11 -6.60 11.87
CA ALA A 247 17.16 -6.60 10.86
C ALA A 247 18.57 -6.59 11.47
N LYS A 248 19.39 -7.59 11.12
CA LYS A 248 20.81 -7.65 11.55
C LYS A 248 21.68 -6.56 10.93
N HIS A 249 21.31 -6.11 9.74
CA HIS A 249 22.05 -5.11 8.99
C HIS A 249 21.20 -3.86 8.80
N LYS A 250 21.85 -2.71 8.67
CA LYS A 250 21.14 -1.47 8.40
C LYS A 250 20.83 -1.37 6.90
N PRO A 251 19.60 -1.01 6.51
CA PRO A 251 19.29 -0.65 5.13
C PRO A 251 20.17 0.52 4.67
N PRO A 252 20.51 0.60 3.37
CA PRO A 252 21.13 1.79 2.80
C PRO A 252 20.30 3.06 3.05
N ASP A 253 20.95 4.19 3.31
CA ASP A 253 20.27 5.46 3.64
C ASP A 253 19.29 5.91 2.54
N GLU A 254 19.63 5.66 1.27
CA GLU A 254 18.77 5.97 0.12
C GLU A 254 17.43 5.23 0.12
N TYR A 255 17.32 4.10 0.83
CA TYR A 255 16.07 3.32 0.84
C TYR A 255 15.02 3.95 1.76
N TYR A 256 15.43 4.75 2.76
CA TYR A 256 14.50 5.46 3.64
C TYR A 256 13.69 6.54 2.90
N GLU A 257 14.16 7.00 1.74
CA GLU A 257 13.43 7.95 0.87
C GLU A 257 12.40 7.25 -0.04
N ASP A 258 12.48 5.92 -0.18
CA ASP A 258 11.55 5.09 -0.97
C ASP A 258 11.00 3.92 -0.13
N PRO A 259 9.88 4.11 0.59
CA PRO A 259 9.39 3.14 1.57
C PRO A 259 9.12 1.75 1.01
N ASP A 260 8.73 1.65 -0.27
CA ASP A 260 8.47 0.36 -0.92
C ASP A 260 9.78 -0.43 -1.14
N LYS A 261 10.88 0.26 -1.49
CA LYS A 261 12.20 -0.37 -1.57
C LYS A 261 12.72 -0.78 -0.20
N LEU A 262 12.46 0.04 0.82
CA LEU A 262 12.81 -0.29 2.19
C LEU A 262 12.09 -1.56 2.67
N ILE A 263 10.79 -1.68 2.39
CA ILE A 263 10.00 -2.89 2.66
C ILE A 263 10.62 -4.10 1.95
N ASP A 264 10.85 -4.00 0.63
CA ASP A 264 11.44 -5.09 -0.15
C ASP A 264 12.82 -5.51 0.40
N TRP A 265 13.63 -4.55 0.88
CA TRP A 265 14.93 -4.83 1.51
C TRP A 265 14.78 -5.55 2.86
N LEU A 266 13.86 -5.10 3.72
CA LEU A 266 13.64 -5.68 5.04
C LEU A 266 13.12 -7.12 4.94
N GLU A 267 12.14 -7.36 4.06
CA GLU A 267 11.60 -8.69 3.81
C GLU A 267 12.67 -9.63 3.22
N SER A 268 13.43 -9.15 2.24
CA SER A 268 14.51 -9.94 1.65
C SER A 268 15.63 -10.24 2.64
N SER A 269 16.00 -9.29 3.51
CA SER A 269 16.99 -9.52 4.58
C SER A 269 16.53 -10.64 5.51
N LYS A 270 15.27 -10.62 5.94
CA LYS A 270 14.67 -11.67 6.77
C LYS A 270 14.71 -13.04 6.07
N ASN A 271 14.39 -13.10 4.78
CA ASN A 271 14.46 -14.33 4.00
C ASN A 271 15.88 -14.90 3.92
N VAL A 272 16.89 -14.04 3.75
CA VAL A 272 18.30 -14.49 3.77
C VAL A 272 18.65 -15.10 5.13
N GLU A 273 18.26 -14.44 6.21
CA GLU A 273 18.51 -14.95 7.57
C GLU A 273 17.84 -16.31 7.82
N GLU A 274 16.61 -16.51 7.34
CA GLU A 274 15.94 -17.81 7.43
C GLU A 274 16.68 -18.90 6.65
N VAL A 275 17.20 -18.59 5.46
CA VAL A 275 17.97 -19.55 4.65
C VAL A 275 19.31 -19.87 5.34
N LEU A 276 20.02 -18.87 5.86
CA LEU A 276 21.28 -19.05 6.56
C LEU A 276 21.09 -19.88 7.85
N SER A 277 20.09 -19.55 8.67
CA SER A 277 19.80 -20.28 9.90
C SER A 277 19.36 -21.73 9.67
N LYS A 278 18.57 -22.01 8.62
CA LYS A 278 18.25 -23.39 8.20
C LYS A 278 19.49 -24.17 7.79
N ASN A 279 20.42 -23.52 7.08
CA ASN A 279 21.66 -24.14 6.66
C ASN A 279 22.63 -24.38 7.83
N GLU A 280 22.75 -23.45 8.78
CA GLU A 280 23.55 -23.63 10.00
C GLU A 280 23.03 -24.80 10.87
N ASN A 281 21.71 -24.93 11.01
CA ASN A 281 21.10 -26.06 11.72
C ASN A 281 21.34 -27.41 11.02
N ASN A 282 21.44 -27.41 9.69
CA ASN A 282 21.82 -28.60 8.92
C ASN A 282 23.33 -28.87 8.96
N GLN A 283 24.18 -27.83 9.05
CA GLN A 283 25.64 -27.95 9.14
C GLN A 283 26.12 -28.45 10.51
N LYS A 284 25.38 -28.23 11.60
CA LYS A 284 25.67 -28.87 12.90
C LYS A 284 25.63 -30.41 12.86
N LYS A 285 25.18 -31.03 11.75
CA LYS A 285 25.23 -32.49 11.53
C LYS A 285 26.41 -32.96 10.68
N THR A 286 27.24 -32.07 10.14
CA THR A 286 28.39 -32.42 9.29
C THR A 286 29.54 -31.47 9.60
N GLU A 287 30.52 -31.94 10.36
CA GLU A 287 31.76 -31.21 10.63
C GLU A 287 32.49 -30.92 9.30
N GLY A 288 32.69 -29.63 9.01
CA GLY A 288 33.52 -29.16 7.90
C GLY A 288 32.76 -28.82 6.61
N ALA A 289 31.97 -27.75 6.60
CA ALA A 289 31.48 -27.15 5.36
C ALA A 289 31.64 -25.62 5.36
N ILE A 290 32.41 -25.18 4.37
CA ILE A 290 32.88 -23.82 4.08
C ILE A 290 31.73 -22.94 3.57
N ALA A 291 31.73 -21.67 4.01
CA ALA A 291 31.04 -20.49 3.50
C ALA A 291 29.78 -20.70 2.63
N THR A 292 28.61 -20.33 3.16
CA THR A 292 27.38 -20.10 2.39
C THR A 292 27.61 -18.94 1.40
N SER A 293 27.97 -19.29 0.17
CA SER A 293 27.95 -18.36 -0.96
C SER A 293 26.56 -18.38 -1.59
N ILE A 294 25.82 -17.28 -1.50
CA ILE A 294 24.59 -17.13 -2.27
C ILE A 294 24.98 -16.95 -3.74
N VAL A 295 24.78 -18.00 -4.53
CA VAL A 295 25.13 -18.03 -5.95
C VAL A 295 24.32 -16.96 -6.69
N GLY A 296 25.01 -16.03 -7.37
CA GLY A 296 24.38 -14.98 -8.18
C GLY A 296 23.91 -13.74 -7.41
N ALA A 297 24.28 -13.59 -6.13
CA ALA A 297 24.02 -12.37 -5.34
C ALA A 297 24.88 -11.19 -5.78
N LYS A 298 24.28 -10.00 -5.94
CA LYS A 298 24.99 -8.74 -6.19
C LYS A 298 25.52 -8.15 -4.89
N LYS A 299 26.37 -7.12 -4.99
CA LYS A 299 26.91 -6.38 -3.83
C LYS A 299 25.82 -5.94 -2.85
N GLU A 300 24.71 -5.43 -3.37
CA GLU A 300 23.55 -5.00 -2.56
C GLU A 300 22.87 -6.16 -1.82
N ASP A 301 22.84 -7.36 -2.41
CA ASP A 301 22.32 -8.56 -1.77
C ASP A 301 23.28 -9.08 -0.68
N LEU A 302 24.60 -8.93 -0.89
CA LEU A 302 25.63 -9.28 0.10
C LEU A 302 25.64 -8.32 1.30
N ALA A 303 25.28 -7.04 1.09
CA ALA A 303 25.12 -6.07 2.17
C ALA A 303 24.03 -6.50 3.18
N LYS A 304 23.00 -7.23 2.73
CA LYS A 304 21.96 -7.84 3.60
C LYS A 304 22.49 -8.97 4.49
N ILE A 305 23.74 -9.38 4.31
CA ILE A 305 24.37 -10.51 5.01
C ILE A 305 25.57 -10.02 5.85
N GLY A 306 25.83 -8.72 5.87
CA GLY A 306 26.96 -8.15 6.61
C GLY A 306 28.32 -8.49 6.06
N LYS A 307 28.40 -8.97 4.80
CA LYS A 307 29.68 -9.12 4.11
C LYS A 307 30.03 -7.78 3.48
N ASP A 308 30.74 -6.96 4.26
CA ASP A 308 31.42 -5.76 3.75
C ASP A 308 32.44 -6.11 2.66
N GLU A 309 32.83 -5.09 1.90
CA GLU A 309 33.50 -5.10 0.59
C GLU A 309 34.79 -5.95 0.44
N ASN A 310 35.31 -6.51 1.53
CA ASN A 310 36.47 -7.41 1.57
C ASN A 310 36.11 -8.90 1.41
N GLY A 311 34.83 -9.25 1.28
CA GLY A 311 34.40 -10.61 0.95
C GLY A 311 34.82 -10.97 -0.48
N ILE A 312 35.91 -11.73 -0.63
CA ILE A 312 36.42 -12.21 -1.92
C ILE A 312 35.28 -12.92 -2.65
N SER A 313 34.82 -12.33 -3.76
CA SER A 313 33.80 -12.91 -4.61
C SER A 313 34.39 -14.15 -5.30
N LEU A 314 33.93 -15.33 -4.89
CA LEU A 314 34.30 -16.63 -5.48
C LEU A 314 34.20 -16.61 -7.02
N HIS A 315 33.22 -15.88 -7.55
CA HIS A 315 33.03 -15.73 -8.99
C HIS A 315 34.15 -14.91 -9.66
N LYS A 316 34.58 -13.80 -9.05
CA LYS A 316 35.71 -13.00 -9.56
C LYS A 316 37.03 -13.76 -9.48
N GLU A 317 37.24 -14.56 -8.44
CA GLU A 317 38.48 -15.32 -8.28
C GLU A 317 38.52 -16.55 -9.20
N ALA A 318 37.38 -17.22 -9.43
CA ALA A 318 37.25 -18.27 -10.44
C ALA A 318 37.51 -17.75 -11.86
N LEU A 319 37.02 -16.55 -12.20
CA LEU A 319 37.27 -15.93 -13.50
C LEU A 319 38.76 -15.61 -13.73
N LYS A 320 39.49 -15.18 -12.70
CA LYS A 320 40.95 -14.98 -12.79
C LYS A 320 41.72 -16.28 -13.04
N LYS A 321 41.15 -17.43 -12.70
CA LYS A 321 41.77 -18.77 -12.82
C LYS A 321 41.17 -19.65 -13.92
N GLY A 322 40.44 -19.07 -14.88
CA GLY A 322 39.93 -19.83 -16.03
C GLY A 322 38.59 -20.54 -15.80
N GLY A 323 37.83 -20.14 -14.78
CA GLY A 323 36.44 -20.54 -14.55
C GLY A 323 36.21 -21.58 -13.46
N THR A 324 37.27 -22.13 -12.86
CA THR A 324 37.17 -23.13 -11.77
C THR A 324 38.14 -22.81 -10.64
N LEU A 325 37.75 -23.13 -9.40
CA LEU A 325 38.57 -23.01 -8.20
C LEU A 325 38.76 -24.39 -7.59
N THR A 326 40.00 -24.72 -7.22
CA THR A 326 40.32 -25.96 -6.49
C THR A 326 40.12 -25.79 -4.98
N MET A 327 40.08 -26.90 -4.24
CA MET A 327 39.95 -26.84 -2.77
C MET A 327 41.12 -26.10 -2.10
N GLU A 328 42.33 -26.21 -2.62
CA GLU A 328 43.48 -25.44 -2.15
C GLU A 328 43.30 -23.93 -2.35
N ASP A 329 42.65 -23.52 -3.44
CA ASP A 329 42.36 -22.10 -3.72
C ASP A 329 41.30 -21.54 -2.76
N LEU A 330 40.33 -22.37 -2.37
CA LEU A 330 39.34 -22.02 -1.36
C LEU A 330 39.96 -21.88 0.03
N MET A 331 40.92 -22.74 0.39
CA MET A 331 41.64 -22.69 1.67
C MET A 331 42.53 -21.45 1.80
N LYS A 332 43.31 -21.13 0.75
CA LYS A 332 44.14 -19.91 0.71
C LYS A 332 43.33 -18.62 0.85
N MET A 333 42.12 -18.58 0.29
CA MET A 333 41.23 -17.43 0.42
C MET A 333 40.66 -17.26 1.83
N HIS A 334 40.66 -18.30 2.65
CA HIS A 334 40.16 -18.28 4.04
C HIS A 334 41.30 -18.19 5.09
N GLY A 335 42.55 -18.01 4.65
CA GLY A 335 43.70 -17.80 5.54
C GLY A 335 44.11 -19.03 6.35
N ILE A 336 43.82 -20.24 5.83
CA ILE A 336 44.23 -21.54 6.40
C ILE A 336 45.31 -22.17 5.53
#